data_AF-A0A1F2X4D9-F1
#
_entry.id   AF-A0A1F2X4D9-F1
#
_cell.length_a   1.000
_cell.length_b   1.000
_cell.length_c   1.000
_cell.angle_alpha   90.00
_cell.angle_beta   90.00
_cell.angle_gamma   90.00
#
_symmetry.space_group_name_H-M   'P 1'
#
loop_
_entity.id
_entity.type
_entity.pdbx_description
1 polymer ?
#
loop_
_entity_poly.entity_id
_entity_poly.type
_entity_poly.pdbx_seq_one_letter_code
_entity_poly.pdbx_strand_id
1 'polypeptide(L)'
;MKTVEELNSAFWAWAELEYNRRIHSSTGQAPDERFQQGLQKEHPRVEDLAAFQAMFLWKEKRTVSKWGKISLYGNQYPVRTRPHGAVVQVRYDPFDLTEILIYEPDGSARLESTSASKQTTTRAPSIPEESQASSPQISAQSVAYFSRLRERYLKSQKENQDISFQKLRNPKKEDPHG
;
A
#
# COMPACT_ATOMS: atom_id res chain seq x y z
N MET A 1 19.78 -12.65 0.75
CA MET A 1 18.82 -12.18 -0.26
C MET A 1 18.22 -13.38 -0.96
N LYS A 2 17.21 -13.97 -0.32
CA LYS A 2 16.46 -15.14 -0.79
C LYS A 2 14.95 -14.97 -0.62
N THR A 3 14.49 -13.96 0.13
CA THR A 3 13.06 -13.67 0.32
C THR A 3 12.67 -12.36 -0.35
N VAL A 4 11.37 -12.20 -0.64
CA VAL A 4 10.81 -10.98 -1.24
C VAL A 4 11.04 -9.77 -0.33
N GLU A 5 10.94 -9.94 0.98
CA GLU A 5 11.17 -8.89 1.97
C GLU A 5 12.64 -8.42 1.97
N GLU A 6 13.58 -9.36 1.85
CA GLU A 6 15.00 -9.04 1.71
C GLU A 6 15.27 -8.26 0.42
N LEU A 7 14.65 -8.67 -0.70
CA LEU A 7 14.79 -7.98 -1.99
C LEU A 7 14.18 -6.58 -1.95
N ASN A 8 12.96 -6.45 -1.43
CA ASN A 8 12.28 -5.17 -1.28
C ASN A 8 13.10 -4.20 -0.43
N SER A 9 13.62 -4.66 0.72
CA SER A 9 14.44 -3.82 1.58
C SER A 9 15.79 -3.43 0.95
N ALA A 10 16.42 -4.32 0.19
CA ALA A 10 17.62 -4.00 -0.57
C ALA A 10 17.34 -3.00 -1.71
N PHE A 11 16.20 -3.15 -2.40
CA PHE A 11 15.74 -2.21 -3.42
C PHE A 11 15.53 -0.81 -2.83
N TRP A 12 14.81 -0.70 -1.71
CA TRP A 12 14.60 0.58 -1.02
C TRP A 12 15.92 1.23 -0.59
N ALA A 13 16.85 0.43 -0.06
CA ALA A 13 18.17 0.91 0.32
C ALA A 13 18.94 1.49 -0.89
N TRP A 14 18.88 0.83 -2.04
CA TRP A 14 19.50 1.32 -3.26
C TRP A 14 18.84 2.57 -3.82
N ALA A 15 17.50 2.57 -3.88
CA ALA A 15 16.73 3.71 -4.36
C ALA A 15 17.05 4.98 -3.55
N GLU A 16 17.01 4.87 -2.22
CA GLU A 16 17.14 6.00 -1.30
C GLU A 16 18.59 6.48 -1.12
N LEU A 17 19.55 5.56 -0.97
CA LEU A 17 20.92 5.94 -0.61
C LEU A 17 21.77 6.29 -1.83
N GLU A 18 21.43 5.76 -3.01
CA GLU A 18 22.26 5.94 -4.20
C GLU A 18 21.48 6.49 -5.39
N TYR A 19 20.45 5.79 -5.87
CA TYR A 19 19.81 6.15 -7.14
C TYR A 19 19.20 7.56 -7.11
N ASN A 20 18.35 7.85 -6.13
CA ASN A 20 17.63 9.12 -6.05
C ASN A 20 18.56 10.32 -5.80
N ARG A 21 19.74 10.10 -5.21
CA ARG A 21 20.73 11.13 -4.89
C ARG A 21 21.79 11.34 -5.97
N ARG A 22 21.93 10.39 -6.90
CA ARG A 22 22.96 10.44 -7.94
C ARG A 22 22.52 11.40 -9.05
N ILE A 23 23.41 12.31 -9.46
CA ILE A 23 23.20 13.17 -10.63
C ILE A 23 22.95 12.30 -11.86
N HIS A 24 21.78 12.47 -12.46
CA HIS A 24 21.40 11.73 -13.66
C HIS A 24 21.99 12.38 -14.92
N SER A 25 22.62 11.59 -15.78
CA SER A 25 23.37 12.08 -16.94
C SER A 25 22.51 12.88 -17.92
N SER A 26 21.25 12.49 -18.14
CA SER A 26 20.35 13.17 -19.08
C SER A 26 19.77 14.48 -18.55
N THR A 27 19.60 14.64 -17.24
CA THR A 27 18.92 15.81 -16.64
C THR A 27 19.89 16.75 -15.92
N GLY A 28 21.11 16.30 -15.63
CA GLY A 28 22.12 17.06 -14.89
C GLY A 28 21.76 17.30 -13.42
N GLN A 29 20.71 16.65 -12.91
CA GLN A 29 20.17 16.83 -11.56
C GLN A 29 19.92 15.47 -10.91
N ALA A 30 19.94 15.42 -9.58
CA ALA A 30 19.50 14.24 -8.85
C ALA A 30 17.97 14.06 -8.97
N PRO A 31 17.46 12.83 -9.12
CA PRO A 31 16.01 12.58 -9.21
C PRO A 31 15.20 13.16 -8.03
N ASP A 32 15.72 13.11 -6.81
CA ASP A 32 15.06 13.66 -5.62
C ASP A 32 14.91 15.18 -5.67
N GLU A 33 15.98 15.90 -5.98
CA GLU A 33 16.01 17.35 -6.11
C GLU A 33 15.06 17.81 -7.21
N ARG A 34 15.10 17.15 -8.36
CA ARG A 34 14.22 17.48 -9.49
C ARG A 34 12.74 17.23 -9.15
N PHE A 35 12.44 16.13 -8.47
CA PHE A 35 11.09 15.81 -8.02
C PHE A 35 10.57 16.86 -7.02
N GLN A 36 11.40 17.24 -6.04
CA GLN A 36 11.04 18.27 -5.05
C GLN A 36 10.83 19.66 -5.68
N GLN A 37 11.66 20.05 -6.64
CA GLN A 37 11.50 21.31 -7.38
C GLN A 37 10.23 21.32 -8.24
N GLY A 38 9.81 20.16 -8.75
CA GLY A 38 8.59 20.01 -9.54
C GLY A 38 7.30 19.95 -8.73
N LEU A 39 7.39 19.78 -7.40
CA LEU A 39 6.21 19.73 -6.54
C LEU A 39 5.61 21.13 -6.39
N GLN A 40 4.36 21.29 -6.83
CA GLN A 40 3.57 22.48 -6.53
C GLN A 40 3.29 22.57 -5.02
N LYS A 41 3.25 23.78 -4.47
CA LYS A 41 2.96 24.00 -3.04
C LYS A 41 1.59 23.45 -2.64
N GLU A 42 0.65 23.51 -3.58
CA GLU A 42 -0.74 23.05 -3.44
C GLU A 42 -0.94 21.59 -3.87
N HIS A 43 0.13 20.78 -3.93
CA HIS A 43 0.02 19.37 -4.34
C HIS A 43 -1.05 18.65 -3.50
N PRO A 44 -2.06 18.04 -4.15
CA PRO A 44 -3.17 17.43 -3.44
C PRO A 44 -2.65 16.30 -2.56
N ARG A 45 -3.07 16.29 -1.30
CA ARG A 45 -2.79 15.20 -0.37
C ARG A 45 -4.00 14.29 -0.31
N VAL A 46 -3.74 13.00 -0.17
CA VAL A 46 -4.79 12.03 0.12
C VAL A 46 -5.24 12.27 1.56
N GLU A 47 -6.46 12.76 1.74
CA GLU A 47 -7.03 12.99 3.07
C GLU A 47 -7.56 11.69 3.68
N ASP A 48 -8.30 10.91 2.89
CA ASP A 48 -8.84 9.61 3.30
C ASP A 48 -8.02 8.47 2.70
N LEU A 49 -7.06 7.98 3.50
CA LEU A 49 -6.21 6.86 3.11
C LEU A 49 -7.00 5.56 2.91
N ALA A 50 -8.06 5.33 3.68
CA ALA A 50 -8.87 4.13 3.57
C ALA A 50 -9.67 4.12 2.27
N ALA A 51 -10.27 5.26 1.89
CA ALA A 51 -10.93 5.41 0.59
C ALA A 51 -9.95 5.24 -0.57
N PHE A 52 -8.74 5.79 -0.45
CA PHE A 52 -7.68 5.65 -1.46
C PHE A 52 -7.25 4.19 -1.63
N GLN A 53 -6.95 3.49 -0.53
CA GLN A 53 -6.58 2.07 -0.55
C GLN A 53 -7.70 1.21 -1.16
N ALA A 54 -8.96 1.51 -0.85
CA ALA A 54 -10.11 0.82 -1.42
C ALA A 54 -10.26 0.98 -2.95
N MET A 55 -9.52 1.88 -3.60
CA MET A 55 -9.50 1.98 -5.06
C MET A 55 -8.71 0.86 -5.74
N PHE A 56 -7.72 0.30 -5.03
CA PHE A 56 -6.82 -0.76 -5.54
C PHE A 56 -7.35 -2.17 -5.30
N LEU A 57 -8.40 -2.31 -4.49
CA LEU A 57 -9.08 -3.58 -4.29
C LEU A 57 -9.75 -4.06 -5.59
N TRP A 58 -9.83 -5.38 -5.74
CA TRP A 58 -10.51 -6.01 -6.87
C TRP A 58 -12.00 -5.73 -6.80
N LYS A 59 -12.65 -5.57 -7.96
CA LYS A 59 -14.05 -5.13 -8.07
C LYS A 59 -14.87 -6.17 -8.81
N GLU A 60 -16.02 -6.53 -8.25
CA GLU A 60 -16.99 -7.39 -8.91
C GLU A 60 -18.42 -6.95 -8.61
N LYS A 61 -19.34 -7.10 -9.57
CA LYS A 61 -20.76 -6.84 -9.34
C LYS A 61 -21.44 -8.10 -8.82
N ARG A 62 -22.23 -7.96 -7.76
CA ARG A 62 -22.98 -9.07 -7.15
C ARG A 62 -24.40 -8.63 -6.83
N THR A 63 -25.33 -9.57 -6.85
CA THR A 63 -26.74 -9.34 -6.52
C THR A 63 -27.04 -9.85 -5.11
N VAL A 64 -27.74 -9.05 -4.32
CA VAL A 64 -28.19 -9.42 -2.98
C VAL A 64 -29.26 -10.50 -3.08
N SER A 65 -29.01 -11.66 -2.48
CA SER A 65 -29.95 -12.78 -2.44
C SER A 65 -31.18 -12.47 -1.58
N LYS A 66 -32.22 -13.32 -1.67
CA LYS A 66 -33.45 -13.17 -0.86
C LYS A 66 -33.22 -13.19 0.65
N TRP A 67 -32.07 -13.68 1.09
CA TRP A 67 -31.67 -13.76 2.49
C TRP A 67 -30.82 -12.57 2.94
N GLY A 68 -30.70 -11.51 2.11
CA GLY A 68 -29.88 -10.34 2.43
C GLY A 68 -28.38 -10.65 2.44
N LYS A 69 -27.93 -11.56 1.57
CA LYS A 69 -26.51 -11.97 1.48
C LYS A 69 -25.99 -11.95 0.06
N ILE A 70 -24.68 -11.75 -0.08
CA ILE A 70 -23.94 -11.92 -1.33
C ILE A 70 -23.05 -13.16 -1.23
N SER A 71 -22.92 -13.88 -2.35
CA SER A 71 -21.96 -14.96 -2.51
C SER A 71 -20.76 -14.50 -3.34
N LEU A 72 -19.55 -14.72 -2.85
CA LEU A 72 -18.29 -14.42 -3.53
C LEU A 72 -17.32 -15.56 -3.25
N TYR A 73 -16.83 -16.24 -4.30
CA TYR A 73 -15.90 -17.38 -4.19
C TYR A 73 -16.27 -18.43 -3.13
N GLY A 74 -17.56 -18.77 -3.02
CA GLY A 74 -18.06 -19.76 -2.05
C GLY A 74 -18.29 -19.21 -0.63
N ASN A 75 -17.85 -17.98 -0.34
CA ASN A 75 -18.12 -17.28 0.92
C ASN A 75 -19.46 -16.56 0.89
N GLN A 76 -20.06 -16.34 2.06
CA GLN A 76 -21.32 -15.60 2.21
C GLN A 76 -21.18 -14.37 3.10
N TYR A 77 -21.60 -13.22 2.59
CA TYR A 77 -21.49 -11.93 3.26
C TYR A 77 -22.88 -11.31 3.46
N PRO A 78 -23.28 -10.99 4.71
CA PRO A 78 -24.53 -10.29 4.95
C PRO A 78 -24.45 -8.84 4.45
N VAL A 79 -25.55 -8.35 3.87
CA VAL A 79 -25.70 -7.00 3.35
C VAL A 79 -26.92 -6.38 4.02
N ARG A 80 -26.74 -5.26 4.70
CA ARG A 80 -27.80 -4.57 5.44
C ARG A 80 -28.24 -3.29 4.74
N THR A 81 -27.35 -2.70 3.94
CA THR A 81 -27.58 -1.41 3.27
C THR A 81 -28.48 -1.49 2.04
N ARG A 82 -28.70 -2.70 1.49
CA ARG A 82 -29.42 -2.88 0.22
C ARG A 82 -30.43 -4.04 0.29
N PRO A 83 -31.61 -3.90 -0.34
CA PRO A 83 -32.63 -4.93 -0.34
C PRO A 83 -32.28 -6.09 -1.26
N HIS A 84 -33.02 -7.18 -1.11
CA HIS A 84 -33.02 -8.30 -2.06
C HIS A 84 -33.17 -7.83 -3.52
N GLY A 85 -32.40 -8.45 -4.42
CA GLY A 85 -32.44 -8.18 -5.86
C GLY A 85 -31.62 -6.96 -6.28
N ALA A 86 -31.13 -6.15 -5.33
CA ALA A 86 -30.24 -5.04 -5.63
C ALA A 86 -28.88 -5.56 -6.12
N VAL A 87 -28.35 -4.92 -7.16
CA VAL A 87 -26.96 -5.10 -7.60
C VAL A 87 -26.07 -4.12 -6.85
N VAL A 88 -24.95 -4.60 -6.36
CA VAL A 88 -23.92 -3.79 -5.69
C VAL A 88 -22.55 -4.10 -6.28
N GLN A 89 -21.59 -3.18 -6.09
CA GLN A 89 -20.20 -3.46 -6.36
C GLN A 89 -19.53 -3.93 -5.06
N VAL A 90 -18.89 -5.09 -5.12
CA VAL A 90 -18.06 -5.60 -4.04
C VAL A 90 -16.61 -5.25 -4.34
N ARG A 91 -15.89 -4.75 -3.34
CA ARG A 91 -14.45 -4.58 -3.38
C ARG A 91 -13.77 -5.47 -2.33
N TYR A 92 -12.72 -6.17 -2.71
CA TYR A 92 -12.05 -7.14 -1.84
C TYR A 92 -10.56 -7.25 -2.13
N ASP A 93 -9.80 -7.72 -1.15
CA ASP A 93 -8.41 -8.13 -1.34
C ASP A 93 -8.41 -9.57 -1.91
N PRO A 94 -7.83 -9.83 -3.08
CA PRO A 94 -7.76 -11.20 -3.61
C PRO A 94 -6.96 -12.16 -2.71
N PHE A 95 -6.08 -11.67 -1.85
CA PHE A 95 -5.27 -12.47 -0.93
C PHE A 95 -5.90 -12.65 0.47
N ASP A 96 -6.93 -11.87 0.79
CA ASP A 96 -7.69 -11.97 2.04
C ASP A 96 -9.18 -11.67 1.82
N LEU A 97 -9.98 -12.74 1.82
CA LEU A 97 -11.44 -12.66 1.66
C LEU A 97 -12.20 -12.54 2.98
N THR A 98 -11.55 -12.25 4.10
CA THR A 98 -12.19 -12.19 5.43
C THR A 98 -13.19 -11.03 5.51
N GLU A 99 -12.84 -9.89 4.93
CA GLU A 99 -13.68 -8.69 4.86
C GLU A 99 -13.81 -8.20 3.42
N ILE A 100 -15.00 -7.71 3.08
CA ILE A 100 -15.26 -7.05 1.79
C ILE A 100 -15.94 -5.70 2.03
N LEU A 101 -15.77 -4.80 1.06
CA LEU A 101 -16.44 -3.52 1.03
C LEU A 101 -17.59 -3.56 0.04
N ILE A 102 -18.75 -3.06 0.45
CA ILE A 102 -19.92 -2.91 -0.41
C ILE A 102 -20.03 -1.46 -0.86
N TYR A 103 -20.17 -1.27 -2.17
CA TYR A 103 -20.31 0.02 -2.83
C TYR A 103 -21.60 0.05 -3.67
N GLU A 104 -22.01 1.25 -4.04
CA GLU A 104 -22.98 1.46 -5.11
C GLU A 104 -22.59 0.67 -6.38
N PRO A 105 -23.54 0.21 -7.20
CA PRO A 105 -23.23 -0.58 -8.39
C PRO A 105 -22.37 0.17 -9.43
N ASP A 106 -22.33 1.51 -9.40
CA ASP A 106 -21.43 2.35 -10.19
C ASP A 106 -20.07 2.60 -9.52
N GLY A 107 -19.90 2.24 -8.24
CA GLY A 107 -18.69 2.43 -7.45
C GLY A 107 -18.50 3.84 -6.89
N SER A 108 -19.53 4.71 -6.98
CA SER A 108 -19.47 6.12 -6.56
C SER A 108 -19.32 6.31 -5.05
N ALA A 109 -20.01 5.50 -4.25
CA ALA A 109 -20.00 5.61 -2.80
C ALA A 109 -19.84 4.26 -2.10
N ARG A 110 -19.10 4.25 -0.98
CA ARG A 110 -19.02 3.10 -0.07
C ARG A 110 -20.29 3.07 0.78
N LEU A 111 -20.91 1.90 0.86
CA LEU A 111 -22.14 1.68 1.62
C LEU A 111 -21.87 1.04 2.98
N GLU A 112 -21.13 -0.07 3.01
CA GLU A 112 -20.77 -0.75 4.25
C GLU A 112 -19.51 -1.60 4.10
N SER A 113 -18.98 -2.04 5.24
CA SER A 113 -17.99 -3.12 5.35
C SER A 113 -18.70 -4.35 5.88
N THR A 114 -18.37 -5.54 5.38
CA THR A 114 -18.98 -6.78 5.87
C THR A 114 -17.99 -7.93 5.86
N SER A 115 -18.03 -8.75 6.89
CA SER A 115 -17.18 -9.94 7.04
C SER A 115 -17.93 -11.21 6.66
N ALA A 116 -17.18 -12.23 6.26
CA ALA A 116 -17.76 -13.51 5.87
C ALA A 116 -18.53 -14.16 7.04
N SER A 117 -19.85 -14.33 6.89
CA SER A 117 -20.66 -15.12 7.83
C SER A 117 -20.41 -16.63 7.70
N LYS A 118 -19.92 -17.04 6.53
CA LYS A 118 -19.39 -18.37 6.26
C LYS A 118 -18.20 -18.19 5.33
N GLN A 119 -17.02 -18.58 5.82
CA GLN A 119 -15.78 -18.55 5.05
C GLN A 119 -15.40 -19.98 4.67
N THR A 120 -15.23 -20.21 3.38
CA THR A 120 -14.82 -21.48 2.78
C THR A 120 -13.52 -21.31 2.01
N THR A 121 -13.29 -20.12 1.46
CA THR A 121 -12.09 -19.79 0.69
C THR A 121 -11.46 -18.52 1.24
N THR A 122 -10.14 -18.54 1.44
CA THR A 122 -9.39 -17.38 1.98
C THR A 122 -8.81 -16.49 0.89
N ARG A 123 -8.60 -17.01 -0.33
CA ARG A 123 -8.00 -16.31 -1.46
C ARG A 123 -8.80 -16.48 -2.74
N ALA A 124 -8.83 -15.45 -3.58
CA ALA A 124 -9.47 -15.53 -4.89
C ALA A 124 -8.79 -16.61 -5.76
N PRO A 125 -9.55 -17.38 -6.56
CA PRO A 125 -9.02 -18.51 -7.33
C PRO A 125 -8.22 -18.11 -8.59
N SER A 126 -8.40 -16.88 -9.10
CA SER A 126 -7.84 -16.44 -10.39
C SER A 126 -6.78 -15.36 -10.24
N ILE A 127 -5.93 -15.44 -9.23
CA ILE A 127 -4.82 -14.49 -9.07
C ILE A 127 -3.79 -14.80 -10.17
N PRO A 128 -3.43 -13.84 -11.04
CA PRO A 128 -2.38 -14.07 -12.01
C PRO A 128 -1.10 -14.49 -11.29
N GLU A 129 -0.60 -15.69 -11.60
CA GLU A 129 0.72 -16.09 -11.13
C GLU A 129 1.77 -15.33 -11.95
N GLU A 130 2.69 -14.68 -11.25
CA GLU A 130 3.88 -14.12 -11.89
C GLU A 130 4.65 -15.27 -12.54
N SER A 131 4.94 -15.14 -13.84
CA SER A 131 5.67 -16.18 -14.56
C SER A 131 6.99 -16.43 -13.84
N GLN A 132 7.19 -17.65 -13.33
CA GLN A 132 8.47 -18.00 -12.73
C GLN A 132 9.53 -18.04 -13.83
N ALA A 133 10.23 -16.92 -14.03
CA ALA A 133 11.43 -16.91 -14.81
C ALA A 133 12.46 -17.83 -14.14
N SER A 134 13.26 -18.52 -14.97
CA SER A 134 14.38 -19.35 -14.54
C SER A 134 15.24 -18.64 -13.48
N SER A 135 15.71 -19.39 -12.48
CA SER A 135 16.54 -18.86 -11.40
C SER A 135 17.71 -18.06 -11.95
N PRO A 136 17.75 -16.72 -11.76
CA PRO A 136 18.82 -15.91 -12.31
C PRO A 136 20.15 -16.28 -11.64
N GLN A 137 21.23 -16.36 -12.42
CA GLN A 137 22.58 -16.46 -11.88
C GLN A 137 22.96 -15.09 -11.29
N ILE A 138 22.82 -14.95 -9.97
CA ILE A 138 23.17 -13.72 -9.26
C ILE A 138 24.64 -13.79 -8.84
N SER A 139 25.43 -12.77 -9.19
CA SER A 139 26.83 -12.70 -8.78
C SER A 139 26.98 -12.51 -7.27
N ALA A 140 27.98 -13.15 -6.66
CA ALA A 140 28.29 -12.98 -5.24
C ALA A 140 28.63 -11.52 -4.88
N GLN A 141 29.25 -10.79 -5.81
CA GLN A 141 29.59 -9.37 -5.63
C GLN A 141 28.35 -8.49 -5.52
N SER A 142 27.35 -8.69 -6.39
CA SER A 142 26.08 -7.99 -6.32
C SER A 142 25.37 -8.26 -5.01
N VAL A 143 25.35 -9.52 -4.55
CA VAL A 143 24.76 -9.88 -3.26
C VAL A 143 25.45 -9.13 -2.12
N ALA A 144 26.78 -9.11 -2.10
CA ALA A 144 27.55 -8.41 -1.06
C ALA A 144 27.30 -6.91 -1.06
N TYR A 145 27.26 -6.27 -2.24
CA TYR A 145 26.98 -4.85 -2.40
C TYR A 145 25.60 -4.47 -1.85
N PHE A 146 24.53 -5.14 -2.29
CA PHE A 146 23.18 -4.84 -1.82
C PHE A 146 22.97 -5.18 -0.34
N SER A 147 23.68 -6.18 0.19
CA SER A 147 23.63 -6.50 1.62
C SER A 147 24.19 -5.35 2.47
N ARG A 148 25.35 -4.81 2.10
CA ARG A 148 25.95 -3.64 2.78
C ARG A 148 25.06 -2.41 2.69
N LEU A 149 24.43 -2.20 1.54
CA LEU A 149 23.54 -1.06 1.33
C LEU A 149 22.29 -1.15 2.20
N ARG A 150 21.70 -2.36 2.28
CA ARG A 150 20.59 -2.68 3.18
C ARG A 150 20.94 -2.45 4.65
N GLU A 151 22.11 -2.91 5.10
CA GLU A 151 22.57 -2.69 6.48
C GLU A 151 22.67 -1.20 6.83
N ARG A 152 23.26 -0.40 5.93
CA ARG A 152 23.33 1.06 6.09
C ARG A 152 21.94 1.69 6.16
N TYR A 153 21.05 1.29 5.28
CA TYR A 153 19.67 1.79 5.24
C TYR A 153 18.91 1.47 6.53
N LEU A 154 18.93 0.21 6.99
CA LEU A 154 18.27 -0.20 8.23
C LEU A 154 18.84 0.54 9.46
N LYS A 155 20.17 0.77 9.49
CA LYS A 155 20.80 1.57 10.53
C LYS A 155 20.27 3.01 10.53
N SER A 156 20.20 3.66 9.36
CA SER A 156 19.67 5.02 9.25
C SER A 156 18.19 5.13 9.63
N GLN A 157 17.38 4.12 9.31
CA GLN A 157 15.97 4.05 9.72
C GLN A 157 15.84 3.95 11.24
N LYS A 158 16.64 3.10 11.88
CA LYS A 158 16.66 2.97 13.34
C LYS A 158 17.09 4.27 14.02
N GLU A 159 18.15 4.90 13.53
CA GLU A 159 18.61 6.20 14.04
C GLU A 159 17.52 7.27 13.91
N ASN A 160 16.80 7.33 12.78
CA ASN A 160 15.69 8.26 12.57
C ASN A 160 14.48 7.98 13.48
N GLN A 161 14.19 6.70 13.77
CA GLN A 161 13.11 6.31 14.70
C GLN A 161 13.47 6.61 16.16
N ASP A 162 14.75 6.51 16.52
CA ASP A 162 15.26 6.80 17.87
C ASP A 162 15.35 8.33 18.15
N ILE A 163 15.06 9.20 17.17
CA ILE A 163 14.98 10.65 17.39
C ILE A 163 13.77 10.95 18.29
N SER A 164 14.05 11.24 19.57
CA SER A 164 13.04 11.67 20.54
C SER A 164 12.40 12.99 20.12
N PHE A 165 11.12 12.94 19.74
CA PHE A 165 10.28 14.10 19.41
C PHE A 165 10.12 15.11 20.57
N GLN A 166 10.52 14.75 21.80
CA GLN A 166 10.59 15.71 22.91
C GLN A 166 11.58 16.84 22.62
N LYS A 167 12.66 16.60 21.86
CA LYS A 167 13.64 17.64 21.50
C LYS A 167 13.14 18.62 20.44
N LEU A 168 12.10 18.28 19.68
CA LEU A 168 11.46 19.17 18.69
C LEU A 168 10.41 20.08 19.33
N ARG A 169 10.04 19.82 20.59
CA ARG A 169 9.08 20.62 21.35
C ARG A 169 9.83 21.46 22.38
N ASN A 170 10.49 22.53 21.95
CA ASN A 170 10.88 23.60 22.88
C ASN A 170 9.90 24.79 22.78
N PRO A 171 9.61 25.45 23.91
CA PRO A 171 8.36 26.15 24.18
C PRO A 171 8.33 27.57 23.61
N LYS A 172 7.13 28.18 23.61
CA LYS A 172 6.90 29.61 23.38
C LYS A 172 8.01 30.45 24.03
N LYS A 173 8.60 31.37 23.26
CA LYS A 173 9.21 32.58 23.84
C LYS A 173 8.15 33.25 24.70
N GLU A 174 8.35 33.27 26.01
CA GLU A 174 7.76 34.32 26.85
C GLU A 174 8.52 35.60 26.52
N ASP A 175 7.82 36.58 25.98
CA ASP A 175 8.33 37.94 25.82
C ASP A 175 8.47 38.56 27.22
N PRO A 176 9.64 39.06 27.63
CA PRO A 176 9.71 39.98 28.75
C PRO A 176 9.33 41.37 28.22
N HIS A 177 8.35 41.99 28.89
CA HIS A 177 7.87 43.38 28.76
C HIS A 177 6.60 43.60 27.93
N GLY A 178 5.54 44.02 28.62
CA GLY A 178 4.29 44.54 28.09
C GLY A 178 3.15 44.42 29.09
#